data_AF-A0A945DA11-F1
#
_entry.id   AF-A0A945DA11-F1
#
_cell.length_a   1.000
_cell.length_b   1.000
_cell.length_c   1.000
_cell.angle_alpha   90.00
_cell.angle_beta   90.00
_cell.angle_gamma   90.00
#
_symmetry.space_group_name_H-M   'P 1'
#
loop_
_entity.id
_entity.type
_entity.pdbx_description
1 polymer ?
#
loop_
_entity_poly.entity_id
_entity_poly.type
_entity_poly.pdbx_seq_one_letter_code
_entity_poly.pdbx_strand_id
1 'polypeptide(L)'
;MVYTELIKQIKKNFYIVSVEKFKSTTANSFLERYTGKHLLLKPELLILNDQPFGFKQINRKLKALEKYPIYIELEYADLAKKTKVLHNFELYCEIKIKKADFLLKVKTAFPNYKKYLSIEKVSNVFETKAATLLVFSKLNEIFEEEFLEESLEENTITMTEISNTINCYLVNFRNFIKKIYDLDNETNQIEISNDFFAGLDWR
;
A
#
# COMPACT_ATOMS: atom_id res chain seq x y z
N MET A 1 21.96 -2.20 -7.83
CA MET A 1 22.12 -1.67 -6.44
C MET A 1 20.80 -1.10 -5.92
N VAL A 2 19.99 -0.56 -6.83
CA VAL A 2 18.69 0.02 -6.55
C VAL A 2 17.71 -1.04 -6.06
N TYR A 3 17.74 -2.26 -6.60
CA TYR A 3 16.94 -3.39 -6.08
C TYR A 3 17.09 -3.57 -4.56
N THR A 4 18.32 -3.61 -4.06
CA THR A 4 18.58 -3.82 -2.62
C THR A 4 18.04 -2.66 -1.78
N GLU A 5 18.20 -1.42 -2.25
CA GLU A 5 17.68 -0.25 -1.56
C GLU A 5 16.14 -0.23 -1.59
N LEU A 6 15.52 -0.56 -2.72
CA LEU A 6 14.06 -0.70 -2.85
C LEU A 6 13.51 -1.71 -1.83
N ILE A 7 14.09 -2.91 -1.77
CA ILE A 7 13.68 -3.94 -0.79
C ILE A 7 13.82 -3.44 0.65
N LYS A 8 14.91 -2.72 0.96
CA LYS A 8 15.12 -2.12 2.28
C LYS A 8 14.05 -1.10 2.61
N GLN A 9 13.71 -0.21 1.68
CA GLN A 9 12.67 0.80 1.87
C GLN A 9 11.27 0.20 1.96
N ILE A 10 10.98 -0.86 1.20
CA ILE A 10 9.73 -1.64 1.30
C ILE A 10 9.55 -2.19 2.72
N LYS A 11 10.55 -2.90 3.24
CA LYS A 11 10.50 -3.51 4.58
C LYS A 11 10.45 -2.47 5.70
N LYS A 12 10.95 -1.26 5.47
CA LYS A 12 10.84 -0.13 6.40
C LYS A 12 9.43 0.45 6.44
N ASN A 13 8.74 0.49 5.30
CA ASN A 13 7.46 1.18 5.18
C ASN A 13 6.24 0.25 5.35
N PHE A 14 6.40 -1.06 5.15
CA PHE A 14 5.32 -2.04 5.22
C PHE A 14 5.68 -3.22 6.11
N TYR A 15 4.65 -3.77 6.78
CA TYR A 15 4.77 -5.03 7.49
C TYR A 15 4.51 -6.18 6.52
N ILE A 16 5.57 -6.87 6.09
CA ILE A 16 5.49 -7.98 5.12
C ILE A 16 4.97 -9.24 5.82
N VAL A 17 3.91 -9.83 5.27
CA VAL A 17 3.22 -11.00 5.81
C VAL A 17 3.57 -12.26 5.02
N SER A 18 3.71 -12.16 3.70
CA SER A 18 4.12 -13.26 2.83
C SER A 18 5.06 -12.78 1.74
N VAL A 19 5.89 -13.71 1.25
CA VAL A 19 6.78 -13.53 0.12
C VAL A 19 6.74 -14.77 -0.74
N GLU A 20 6.50 -14.60 -2.04
CA GLU A 20 6.54 -15.65 -3.04
C GLU A 20 7.61 -15.32 -4.08
N LYS A 21 8.34 -16.33 -4.55
CA LYS A 21 9.41 -16.15 -5.54
C LYS A 21 9.24 -17.17 -6.65
N PHE A 22 9.24 -16.68 -7.87
CA PHE A 22 9.14 -17.48 -9.08
C PHE A 22 10.37 -17.24 -9.92
N LYS A 23 10.91 -18.31 -10.50
CA LYS A 23 12.04 -18.24 -11.44
C LYS A 23 11.53 -18.67 -12.81
N SER A 24 11.87 -17.91 -13.84
CA SER A 24 11.59 -18.30 -15.20
C SER A 24 12.35 -19.58 -15.56
N THR A 25 11.68 -20.47 -16.30
CA THR A 25 12.28 -21.73 -16.77
C THR A 25 13.12 -21.52 -18.02
N THR A 26 12.92 -20.43 -18.75
CA THR A 26 13.52 -20.16 -20.06
C THR A 26 14.48 -18.97 -20.06
N ALA A 27 14.33 -18.04 -19.11
CA ALA A 27 15.18 -16.86 -18.96
C ALA A 27 15.79 -16.80 -17.56
N ASN A 28 16.85 -16.01 -17.37
CA ASN A 28 17.39 -15.75 -16.04
C ASN A 28 16.65 -14.59 -15.33
N SER A 29 15.32 -14.61 -15.41
CA SER A 29 14.43 -13.65 -14.78
C SER A 29 13.69 -14.26 -13.60
N PHE A 30 13.33 -13.40 -12.67
CA PHE A 30 12.69 -13.73 -11.41
C PHE A 30 11.53 -12.77 -11.17
N LEU A 31 10.43 -13.32 -10.64
CA LEU A 31 9.30 -12.56 -10.13
C LEU A 31 9.21 -12.77 -8.62
N GLU A 32 9.25 -11.69 -7.85
CA GLU A 32 9.04 -11.72 -6.40
C GLU A 32 7.76 -10.96 -6.06
N ARG A 33 6.86 -11.62 -5.35
CA ARG A 33 5.61 -11.03 -4.85
C ARG A 33 5.65 -10.93 -3.34
N TYR A 34 5.28 -9.78 -2.83
CA TYR A 34 5.14 -9.53 -1.40
C TYR A 34 3.69 -9.17 -1.12
N THR A 35 3.11 -9.79 -0.10
CA THR A 35 1.89 -9.29 0.51
C THR A 35 2.25 -8.64 1.84
N GLY A 36 2.00 -7.35 1.92
CA GLY A 36 2.24 -6.51 3.08
C GLY A 36 0.96 -5.96 3.68
N LYS A 37 1.12 -5.39 4.87
CA LYS A 37 0.12 -4.62 5.60
C LYS A 37 0.72 -3.29 6.01
N HIS A 38 -0.13 -2.36 6.43
CA HIS A 38 0.31 -1.09 7.01
C HIS A 38 1.21 -1.32 8.25
N LEU A 39 2.29 -0.54 8.40
CA LEU A 39 3.31 -0.74 9.46
C LEU A 39 2.75 -0.71 10.89
N LEU A 40 1.69 0.07 11.13
CA LEU A 40 0.97 0.13 12.43
C LEU A 40 0.39 -1.23 12.90
N LEU A 41 0.40 -2.25 12.05
CA LEU A 41 -0.01 -3.61 12.39
C LEU A 41 1.14 -4.51 12.85
N LYS A 42 2.38 -4.00 12.85
CA LYS A 42 3.53 -4.75 13.36
C LYS A 42 3.35 -4.98 14.88
N PRO A 43 3.45 -6.24 15.37
CA PRO A 43 3.24 -6.57 16.79
C PRO A 43 4.06 -5.71 17.77
N GLU A 44 5.32 -5.42 17.45
CA GLU A 44 6.22 -4.61 18.30
C GLU A 44 5.69 -3.18 18.57
N LEU A 45 5.00 -2.57 17.60
CA LEU A 45 4.41 -1.23 17.76
C LEU A 45 3.08 -1.26 18.52
N LEU A 46 2.41 -2.41 18.57
CA LEU A 46 1.18 -2.60 19.35
C LEU A 46 1.46 -2.72 20.85
N ILE A 47 2.62 -3.26 21.22
CA ILE A 47 3.02 -3.53 22.61
C ILE A 47 3.51 -2.26 23.34
N LEU A 48 4.05 -1.27 22.61
CA LEU A 48 4.57 -0.03 23.21
C LEU A 48 3.50 0.92 23.81
N ASN A 49 2.20 0.64 23.62
CA ASN A 49 1.08 1.46 24.11
C ASN A 49 0.20 0.74 25.15
N ASP A 50 0.82 -0.05 26.02
CA ASP A 50 0.16 -0.88 27.04
C ASP A 50 -0.52 -0.04 28.15
N GLN A 51 -1.78 0.37 27.97
CA GLN A 51 -2.66 0.84 29.05
C GLN A 51 -3.82 -0.15 29.30
N PRO A 52 -4.12 -0.49 30.57
CA PRO A 52 -4.95 -1.64 30.94
C PRO A 52 -6.41 -1.60 30.43
N PHE A 53 -6.94 -0.44 30.00
CA PHE A 53 -8.32 -0.32 29.51
C PHE A 53 -8.43 0.07 28.02
N GLY A 54 -7.34 0.43 27.34
CA GLY A 54 -7.35 0.95 25.96
C GLY A 54 -7.41 -0.12 24.85
N PHE A 55 -7.08 -1.38 25.15
CA PHE A 55 -6.93 -2.43 24.13
C PHE A 55 -8.20 -2.84 23.43
N LYS A 56 -9.37 -2.83 24.10
CA LYS A 56 -10.61 -3.33 23.48
C LYS A 56 -11.03 -2.51 22.25
N GLN A 57 -10.79 -1.21 22.24
CA GLN A 57 -11.14 -0.34 21.11
C GLN A 57 -10.00 -0.17 20.08
N ILE A 58 -8.75 -0.07 20.54
CA ILE A 58 -7.57 0.04 19.65
C ILE A 58 -7.43 -1.21 18.79
N ASN A 59 -7.66 -2.40 19.36
CA ASN A 59 -7.56 -3.67 18.65
C ASN A 59 -8.59 -3.77 17.49
N ARG A 60 -9.81 -3.22 17.66
CA ARG A 60 -10.83 -3.21 16.58
C ARG A 60 -10.48 -2.25 15.45
N LYS A 61 -10.01 -1.04 15.78
CA LYS A 61 -9.55 -0.05 14.78
C LYS A 61 -8.37 -0.61 13.99
N LEU A 62 -7.33 -1.08 14.67
CA LEU A 62 -6.15 -1.62 14.00
C LEU A 62 -6.47 -2.91 13.20
N LYS A 63 -7.29 -3.84 13.70
CA LYS A 63 -7.75 -4.99 12.90
C LYS A 63 -8.43 -4.61 11.58
N ALA A 64 -9.07 -3.45 11.50
CA ALA A 64 -9.70 -3.02 10.25
C ALA A 64 -8.68 -2.54 9.19
N LEU A 65 -7.43 -2.18 9.55
CA LEU A 65 -6.36 -1.96 8.58
C LEU A 65 -5.96 -3.26 7.85
N GLU A 66 -6.28 -4.43 8.42
CA GLU A 66 -6.05 -5.72 7.74
C GLU A 66 -6.92 -5.91 6.49
N LYS A 67 -7.97 -5.09 6.33
CA LYS A 67 -8.85 -5.09 5.15
C LYS A 67 -8.19 -4.47 3.91
N TYR A 68 -7.01 -3.86 4.06
CA TYR A 68 -6.29 -3.15 3.01
C TYR A 68 -4.93 -3.83 2.77
N PRO A 69 -4.91 -5.02 2.15
CA PRO A 69 -3.67 -5.68 1.80
C PRO A 69 -2.90 -4.84 0.78
N ILE A 70 -1.59 -4.75 0.99
CA ILE A 70 -0.66 -4.05 0.11
C ILE A 70 0.08 -5.12 -0.68
N TYR A 71 -0.02 -5.08 -1.99
CA TYR A 71 0.64 -6.00 -2.90
C TYR A 71 1.83 -5.30 -3.55
N ILE A 72 2.93 -6.03 -3.63
CA ILE A 72 4.15 -5.55 -4.27
C ILE A 72 4.65 -6.65 -5.19
N GLU A 73 4.89 -6.31 -6.45
CA GLU A 73 5.47 -7.22 -7.45
C GLU A 73 6.78 -6.63 -7.96
N LEU A 74 7.79 -7.48 -8.07
CA LEU A 74 9.14 -7.12 -8.51
C LEU A 74 9.59 -8.12 -9.55
N GLU A 75 9.88 -7.66 -10.75
CA GLU A 75 10.53 -8.46 -11.77
C GLU A 75 11.99 -8.01 -11.92
N TYR A 76 12.93 -8.96 -11.89
CA TYR A 76 14.35 -8.67 -12.06
C TYR A 76 15.09 -9.80 -12.76
N ALA A 77 16.21 -9.47 -13.41
CA ALA A 77 17.16 -10.44 -13.90
C ALA A 77 18.39 -10.50 -12.99
N ASP A 78 18.96 -11.68 -12.84
CA ASP A 78 20.23 -11.87 -12.14
C ASP A 78 21.35 -11.89 -13.18
N LEU A 79 22.21 -10.87 -13.20
CA LEU A 79 23.38 -10.89 -14.08
C LEU A 79 24.50 -11.71 -13.42
N ALA A 80 25.38 -12.28 -14.24
CA ALA A 80 26.44 -13.24 -13.87
C ALA A 80 27.41 -12.81 -12.74
N LYS A 81 27.24 -11.62 -12.15
CA LYS A 81 27.98 -11.06 -11.02
C LYS A 81 27.13 -10.84 -9.75
N LYS A 82 25.99 -11.53 -9.58
CA LYS A 82 25.01 -11.34 -8.47
C LYS A 82 24.39 -9.94 -8.43
N THR A 83 24.41 -9.23 -9.56
CA THR A 83 23.75 -7.94 -9.69
C THR A 83 22.33 -8.20 -10.16
N LYS A 84 21.37 -7.92 -9.28
CA LYS A 84 19.95 -7.94 -9.63
C LYS A 84 19.61 -6.61 -10.30
N VAL A 85 19.15 -6.69 -11.53
CA VAL A 85 18.67 -5.54 -12.32
C VAL A 85 17.16 -5.58 -12.31
N LEU A 86 16.55 -4.54 -11.79
CA LEU A 86 15.10 -4.42 -11.73
C LEU A 86 14.56 -4.12 -13.13
N HIS A 87 13.54 -4.86 -13.54
CA HIS A 87 12.83 -4.65 -14.81
C HIS A 87 11.47 -4.02 -14.60
N ASN A 88 10.74 -4.49 -13.59
CA ASN A 88 9.42 -3.97 -13.27
C ASN A 88 9.24 -3.91 -11.75
N PHE A 89 8.48 -2.91 -11.30
CA PHE A 89 8.03 -2.77 -9.93
C PHE A 89 6.58 -2.32 -9.92
N GLU A 90 5.72 -3.05 -9.25
CA GLU A 90 4.34 -2.61 -9.00
C GLU A 90 4.06 -2.60 -7.51
N LEU A 91 3.37 -1.56 -7.05
CA LEU A 91 2.88 -1.44 -5.69
C LEU A 91 1.42 -0.99 -5.74
N TYR A 92 0.54 -1.83 -5.21
CA TYR A 92 -0.89 -1.55 -5.24
C TYR A 92 -1.65 -2.05 -4.00
N CYS A 93 -2.86 -1.54 -3.84
CA CYS A 93 -3.79 -1.94 -2.79
C CYS A 93 -5.20 -2.02 -3.37
N GLU A 94 -5.90 -3.09 -3.03
CA GLU A 94 -7.29 -3.29 -3.43
C GLU A 94 -8.24 -2.83 -2.33
N ILE A 95 -9.19 -1.97 -2.70
CA ILE A 95 -10.14 -1.37 -1.77
C ILE A 95 -11.56 -1.65 -2.24
N LYS A 96 -12.23 -2.59 -1.56
CA LYS A 96 -13.63 -2.92 -1.85
C LYS A 96 -14.55 -1.77 -1.42
N ILE A 97 -15.27 -1.17 -2.38
CA ILE A 97 -16.25 -0.14 -2.09
C ILE A 97 -17.52 -0.79 -1.57
N LYS A 98 -17.93 -0.43 -0.36
CA LYS A 98 -19.18 -0.89 0.24
C LYS A 98 -20.31 0.14 0.18
N LYS A 99 -19.97 1.42 0.05
CA LYS A 99 -20.89 2.56 0.17
C LYS A 99 -20.57 3.63 -0.88
N ALA A 100 -21.59 4.27 -1.45
CA ALA A 100 -21.41 5.31 -2.47
C ALA A 100 -20.72 6.56 -1.91
N ASP A 101 -21.06 6.99 -0.69
CA ASP A 101 -20.49 8.19 -0.06
C ASP A 101 -18.99 8.07 0.22
N PHE A 102 -18.51 6.84 0.44
CA PHE A 102 -17.09 6.57 0.61
C PHE A 102 -16.30 6.97 -0.65
N LEU A 103 -16.84 6.68 -1.84
CA LEU A 103 -16.19 7.06 -3.10
C LEU A 103 -16.02 8.58 -3.23
N LEU A 104 -17.01 9.36 -2.77
CA LEU A 104 -16.92 10.83 -2.77
C LEU A 104 -15.78 11.29 -1.86
N LYS A 105 -15.68 10.73 -0.64
CA LYS A 105 -14.60 11.03 0.30
C LYS A 105 -13.22 10.68 -0.28
N VAL A 106 -13.08 9.54 -0.96
CA VAL A 106 -11.84 9.15 -1.64
C VAL A 106 -11.50 10.16 -2.74
N LYS A 107 -12.47 10.56 -3.57
CA LYS A 107 -12.27 11.56 -4.63
C LYS A 107 -11.81 12.91 -4.07
N THR A 108 -12.30 13.32 -2.91
CA THR A 108 -11.87 14.56 -2.25
C THR A 108 -10.46 14.46 -1.65
N ALA A 109 -10.06 13.29 -1.14
CA ALA A 109 -8.74 13.09 -0.55
C ALA A 109 -7.62 12.90 -1.58
N PHE A 110 -7.93 12.29 -2.73
CA PHE A 110 -6.95 11.90 -3.75
C PHE A 110 -6.08 13.03 -4.34
N PRO A 111 -6.58 14.27 -4.60
CA PRO A 111 -5.78 15.34 -5.18
C PRO A 111 -4.46 15.61 -4.46
N ASN A 112 -4.43 15.46 -3.13
CA ASN A 112 -3.22 15.64 -2.32
C ASN A 112 -2.14 14.57 -2.57
N TYR A 113 -2.49 13.46 -3.21
CA TYR A 113 -1.63 12.32 -3.47
C TYR A 113 -1.45 12.02 -4.97
N LYS A 114 -2.10 12.78 -5.86
CA LYS A 114 -2.13 12.55 -7.31
C LYS A 114 -0.74 12.46 -7.95
N LYS A 115 0.26 13.15 -7.38
CA LYS A 115 1.65 13.06 -7.84
C LYS A 115 2.26 11.68 -7.63
N TYR A 116 1.85 10.97 -6.58
CA TYR A 116 2.48 9.74 -6.13
C TYR A 116 1.66 8.49 -6.47
N LEU A 117 0.36 8.66 -6.76
CA LEU A 117 -0.61 7.58 -6.86
C LEU A 117 -1.51 7.75 -8.09
N SER A 118 -1.98 6.62 -8.61
CA SER A 118 -3.11 6.52 -9.54
C SER A 118 -4.21 5.66 -8.91
N ILE A 119 -5.45 5.89 -9.32
CA ILE A 119 -6.61 5.12 -8.85
C ILE A 119 -7.42 4.68 -10.06
N GLU A 120 -7.70 3.39 -10.11
CA GLU A 120 -8.57 2.78 -11.09
C GLU A 120 -9.80 2.19 -10.40
N LYS A 121 -10.96 2.28 -11.06
CA LYS A 121 -12.19 1.65 -10.57
C LYS A 121 -12.48 0.44 -11.43
N VAL A 122 -12.39 -0.75 -10.83
CA VAL A 122 -12.79 -2.01 -11.43
C VAL A 122 -14.22 -2.32 -11.01
N SER A 123 -15.08 -2.53 -12.00
CA SER A 123 -16.49 -2.89 -11.79
C SER A 123 -16.65 -4.36 -12.15
N ASN A 124 -17.28 -5.15 -11.29
CA ASN A 124 -17.58 -6.54 -11.65
C ASN A 124 -18.68 -6.56 -12.72
N VAL A 125 -18.42 -7.24 -13.85
CA VAL A 125 -19.38 -7.38 -14.95
C VAL A 125 -20.64 -8.14 -14.50
N PHE A 126 -20.48 -9.07 -13.54
CA PHE A 126 -21.58 -9.89 -13.01
C PHE A 126 -22.26 -9.28 -11.77
N GLU A 127 -21.60 -8.33 -11.09
CA GLU A 127 -22.14 -7.66 -9.90
C GLU A 127 -22.02 -6.14 -10.04
N THR A 128 -23.04 -5.52 -10.61
CA THR A 128 -23.09 -4.08 -10.91
C THR A 128 -22.98 -3.16 -9.68
N LYS A 129 -23.21 -3.70 -8.47
CA LYS A 129 -23.12 -2.96 -7.20
C LYS A 129 -21.77 -3.11 -6.49
N ALA A 130 -20.95 -4.09 -6.87
CA ALA A 130 -19.65 -4.32 -6.27
C ALA A 130 -18.57 -3.64 -7.13
N ALA A 131 -17.93 -2.61 -6.57
CA ALA A 131 -16.82 -1.93 -7.20
C ALA A 131 -15.58 -2.03 -6.30
N THR A 132 -14.43 -2.23 -6.93
CA THR A 132 -13.13 -2.21 -6.26
C THR A 132 -12.34 -1.03 -6.78
N LEU A 133 -11.71 -0.28 -5.89
CA LEU A 133 -10.67 0.67 -6.26
C LEU A 133 -9.33 -0.02 -6.18
N LEU A 134 -8.58 0.06 -7.27
CA LEU A 134 -7.17 -0.28 -7.28
C LEU A 134 -6.39 1.01 -7.12
N VAL A 135 -5.60 1.09 -6.06
CA VAL A 135 -4.71 2.22 -5.82
C VAL A 135 -3.30 1.77 -6.16
N PHE A 136 -2.70 2.37 -7.18
CA PHE A 136 -1.34 2.06 -7.61
C PHE A 136 -0.39 3.18 -7.20
N SER A 137 0.86 2.82 -6.88
CA SER A 137 1.95 3.76 -6.77
C SER A 137 2.50 4.10 -8.14
N LYS A 138 2.69 5.39 -8.41
CA LYS A 138 3.40 5.91 -9.59
C LYS A 138 4.92 5.75 -9.51
N LEU A 139 5.42 5.01 -8.52
CA LEU A 139 6.86 4.74 -8.41
C LEU A 139 7.34 3.82 -9.54
N ASN A 140 6.46 2.98 -10.10
CA ASN A 140 6.75 2.19 -11.30
C ASN A 140 7.13 3.08 -12.48
N GLU A 141 6.43 4.20 -12.67
CA GLU A 141 6.68 5.15 -13.77
C GLU A 141 8.13 5.65 -13.74
N ILE A 142 8.72 5.84 -12.55
CA ILE A 142 10.13 6.25 -12.41
C ILE A 142 11.07 5.14 -12.88
N PHE A 143 10.78 3.88 -12.54
CA PHE A 143 11.60 2.74 -12.98
C PHE A 143 11.46 2.43 -14.47
N GLU A 144 10.34 2.82 -15.09
CA GLU A 144 10.10 2.68 -16.52
C GLU A 144 10.73 3.82 -17.34
N GLU A 145 10.67 5.06 -16.84
CA GLU A 145 11.17 6.26 -17.52
C GLU A 145 12.69 6.46 -17.33
N GLU A 146 13.24 6.09 -16.18
CA GLU A 146 14.64 6.26 -15.83
C GLU A 146 15.27 4.90 -15.52
N PHE A 147 16.28 4.50 -16.29
CA PHE A 147 17.08 3.33 -15.95
C PHE A 147 18.06 3.69 -14.82
N LEU A 148 17.53 3.72 -13.58
CA LEU A 148 18.20 4.23 -12.38
C LEU A 148 19.56 3.56 -12.10
N GLU A 149 19.71 2.30 -12.51
CA GLU A 149 20.98 1.58 -12.43
C GLU A 149 22.08 2.25 -13.28
N GLU A 150 21.80 2.65 -14.52
CA GLU A 150 22.76 3.33 -15.41
C GLU A 150 23.00 4.76 -14.96
N SER A 151 21.96 5.49 -14.57
CA SER A 151 22.11 6.86 -14.05
C SER A 151 23.01 6.91 -12.81
N LEU A 152 22.95 5.88 -11.96
CA LEU A 152 23.85 5.74 -10.82
C LEU A 152 25.30 5.44 -11.25
N GLU A 153 25.48 4.55 -12.24
CA GLU A 153 26.81 4.21 -12.77
C GLU A 153 27.48 5.41 -13.47
N GLU A 154 26.68 6.26 -14.13
CA GLU A 154 27.12 7.51 -14.76
C GLU A 154 27.31 8.68 -13.77
N ASN A 155 26.96 8.50 -12.49
CA ASN A 155 26.96 9.53 -11.45
C ASN A 155 26.05 10.74 -11.75
N THR A 156 24.99 10.55 -12.54
CA THR A 156 23.97 11.59 -12.79
C THR A 156 22.97 11.68 -11.65
N ILE A 157 22.80 10.61 -10.88
CA ILE A 157 22.01 10.55 -9.65
C ILE A 157 22.80 9.83 -8.55
N THR A 158 22.60 10.24 -7.31
CA THR A 158 23.19 9.58 -6.13
C THR A 158 22.26 8.52 -5.53
N MET A 159 22.83 7.54 -4.85
CA MET A 159 22.04 6.54 -4.11
C MET A 159 21.16 7.17 -3.02
N THR A 160 21.58 8.31 -2.46
CA THR A 160 20.78 9.07 -1.49
C THR A 160 19.53 9.65 -2.13
N GLU A 161 19.64 10.22 -3.33
CA GLU A 161 18.51 10.74 -4.09
C GLU A 161 17.54 9.62 -4.47
N ILE A 162 18.05 8.50 -4.99
CA ILE A 162 17.24 7.31 -5.28
C ILE A 162 16.48 6.85 -4.03
N SER A 163 17.18 6.69 -2.90
CA SER A 163 16.58 6.29 -1.62
C SER A 163 15.49 7.27 -1.16
N ASN A 164 15.74 8.57 -1.28
CA ASN A 164 14.78 9.61 -0.89
C ASN A 164 13.53 9.59 -1.78
N THR A 165 13.72 9.45 -3.09
CA THR A 165 12.63 9.34 -4.06
C THR A 165 11.77 8.11 -3.77
N ILE A 166 12.37 6.91 -3.70
CA ILE A 166 11.66 5.67 -3.36
C ILE A 166 10.87 5.85 -2.05
N ASN A 167 11.54 6.30 -0.99
CA ASN A 167 10.89 6.46 0.31
C ASN A 167 9.74 7.48 0.28
N CYS A 168 9.86 8.57 -0.49
CA CYS A 168 8.81 9.56 -0.64
C CYS A 168 7.52 8.93 -1.23
N TYR A 169 7.65 8.13 -2.29
CA TYR A 169 6.51 7.46 -2.90
C TYR A 169 5.90 6.40 -1.97
N LEU A 170 6.73 5.57 -1.32
CA LEU A 170 6.25 4.55 -0.39
C LEU A 170 5.53 5.15 0.83
N VAL A 171 6.05 6.24 1.39
CA VAL A 171 5.43 6.95 2.52
C VAL A 171 4.08 7.55 2.11
N ASN A 172 4.00 8.21 0.96
CA ASN A 172 2.75 8.80 0.48
C ASN A 172 1.71 7.74 0.15
N PHE A 173 2.12 6.61 -0.45
CA PHE A 173 1.24 5.45 -0.66
C PHE A 173 0.68 4.96 0.67
N ARG A 174 1.54 4.66 1.64
CA ARG A 174 1.12 4.21 2.97
C ARG A 174 0.18 5.19 3.66
N ASN A 175 0.51 6.48 3.63
CA ASN A 175 -0.30 7.53 4.26
C ASN A 175 -1.68 7.64 3.61
N PHE A 176 -1.76 7.47 2.30
CA PHE A 176 -3.04 7.42 1.61
C PHE A 176 -3.87 6.20 2.04
N ILE A 177 -3.29 5.00 2.11
CA ILE A 177 -4.01 3.81 2.60
C ILE A 177 -4.54 4.03 4.02
N LYS A 178 -3.74 4.63 4.91
CA LYS A 178 -4.19 5.02 6.25
C LYS A 178 -5.36 6.01 6.20
N LYS A 179 -5.27 7.05 5.37
CA LYS A 179 -6.34 8.04 5.21
C LYS A 179 -7.63 7.40 4.71
N ILE A 180 -7.54 6.46 3.77
CA ILE A 180 -8.70 5.73 3.25
C ILE A 180 -9.35 4.88 4.34
N TYR A 181 -8.53 4.19 5.13
CA TYR A 181 -8.99 3.49 6.32
C TYR A 181 -9.71 4.44 7.31
N ASP A 182 -9.15 5.62 7.58
CA ASP A 182 -9.76 6.58 8.52
C ASP A 182 -11.13 7.04 7.99
N LEU A 183 -11.24 7.32 6.70
CA LEU A 183 -12.50 7.71 6.04
C LEU A 183 -13.56 6.59 6.06
N ASP A 184 -13.16 5.32 5.92
CA ASP A 184 -14.09 4.18 6.02
C ASP A 184 -14.63 4.06 7.46
N ASN A 185 -13.79 4.27 8.47
CA ASN A 185 -14.19 4.18 9.87
C ASN A 185 -15.02 5.36 10.39
N GLU A 186 -14.76 6.58 9.90
CA GLU A 186 -15.63 7.74 10.18
C GLU A 186 -17.06 7.46 9.69
N THR A 187 -17.20 6.84 8.52
CA THR A 187 -18.51 6.49 7.95
C THR A 187 -19.24 5.41 8.75
N ASN A 188 -18.51 4.48 9.37
CA ASN A 188 -19.09 3.41 10.19
C ASN A 188 -19.49 3.87 11.60
N GLN A 189 -18.89 4.94 12.15
CA GLN A 189 -19.28 5.47 13.47
C GLN A 189 -20.61 6.21 13.45
N ILE A 190 -20.94 6.89 12.34
CA ILE A 190 -22.21 7.63 12.18
C ILE A 190 -23.42 6.68 12.15
N GLU A 191 -23.27 5.50 11.54
CA GLU A 191 -24.34 4.48 11.51
C GLU A 191 -24.58 3.88 12.90
N ILE A 192 -23.53 3.58 13.66
CA ILE A 192 -23.68 3.04 15.02
C ILE A 192 -24.38 4.04 15.94
N SER A 193 -24.10 5.35 15.81
CA SER A 193 -24.84 6.35 16.58
C SER A 193 -26.32 6.42 16.19
N ASN A 194 -26.65 6.33 14.89
CA ASN A 194 -28.04 6.42 14.44
C ASN A 194 -28.87 5.20 14.85
N ASP A 195 -28.31 3.99 14.80
CA ASP A 195 -29.00 2.77 15.25
C ASP A 195 -29.12 2.71 16.78
N PHE A 196 -28.17 3.27 17.52
CA PHE A 196 -28.22 3.31 18.99
C PHE A 196 -29.30 4.27 19.51
N PHE A 197 -29.59 5.36 18.78
CA PHE A 197 -30.66 6.30 19.14
C PHE A 197 -32.04 5.94 18.57
N ALA A 198 -32.12 5.10 17.53
CA ALA A 198 -33.40 4.64 16.97
C ALA A 198 -34.14 3.62 17.85
N GLY A 199 -33.48 3.06 18.88
CA GLY A 199 -34.07 2.08 19.81
C GLY A 199 -34.38 2.60 21.21
N LEU A 200 -34.15 3.88 21.50
CA LEU A 200 -34.43 4.47 22.81
C LEU A 200 -35.66 5.39 22.74
N ASP A 201 -36.82 4.76 22.60
CA ASP A 201 -38.12 5.39 22.84
C ASP A 201 -38.28 5.57 24.37
N TRP A 202 -37.85 6.72 24.89
CA TRP A 202 -38.10 7.11 26.28
C TRP A 202 -39.53 7.66 26.38
N ARG A 203 -40.49 6.75 26.48
CA ARG A 203 -41.82 7.02 27.01
C ARG A 203 -42.02 6.32 28.34
#